data_AF-A0A4Q2FFC4-F1
#
_entry.id   AF-A0A4Q2FFC4-F1
#
_cell.length_a   1.000
_cell.length_b   1.000
_cell.length_c   1.000
_cell.angle_alpha   90.00
_cell.angle_beta   90.00
_cell.angle_gamma   90.00
#
_symmetry.space_group_name_H-M   'P 1'
#
loop_
_entity.id
_entity.type
_entity.pdbx_description
1 polymer ?
#
loop_
_entity_poly.entity_id
_entity_poly.type
_entity_poly.pdbx_seq_one_letter_code
_entity_poly.pdbx_strand_id
1 'polypeptide(L)' 'MNNIDLKAHFIHGLSNKVRLTILELLKSSEMTVNEIVEKAKISQSSISQHLACLKGCGLVTSRQE' A
#
# COMPACT_ATOMS: atom_id res chain seq x y z
N MET A 1 -15.70 -2.08 15.63
CA MET A 1 -15.44 -0.87 14.82
C MET A 1 -16.76 -0.45 14.20
N ASN A 2 -17.21 0.79 14.38
CA ASN A 2 -18.46 1.22 13.75
C ASN A 2 -18.24 1.40 12.23
N ASN A 3 -19.31 1.54 11.44
CA ASN A 3 -19.21 1.63 9.98
C ASN A 3 -18.39 2.85 9.50
N ILE A 4 -18.41 3.94 10.27
CA ILE A 4 -17.68 5.18 9.94
C ILE A 4 -16.18 5.01 10.17
N ASP A 5 -15.78 4.38 11.27
CA ASP A 5 -14.36 4.10 11.56
C ASP A 5 -13.74 3.24 10.44
N LEU A 6 -14.47 2.22 9.97
CA LEU A 6 -14.03 1.37 8.88
C LEU A 6 -13.85 2.17 7.58
N LYS A 7 -14.83 3.01 7.23
CA LYS A 7 -14.76 3.90 6.05
C LYS A 7 -13.61 4.90 6.17
N ALA A 8 -13.42 5.51 7.33
CA ALA A 8 -12.33 6.44 7.58
C ALA A 8 -10.97 5.76 7.41
N HIS A 9 -10.83 4.53 7.91
CA HIS A 9 -9.61 3.75 7.76
C HIS A 9 -9.31 3.39 6.30
N PHE A 10 -10.34 2.97 5.56
CA PHE A 10 -10.24 2.72 4.12
C PHE A 10 -9.81 3.98 3.35
N ILE A 11 -10.47 5.12 3.60
CA ILE A 11 -10.14 6.41 2.98
C ILE A 11 -8.74 6.86 3.38
N HIS A 12 -8.33 6.66 4.63
CA HIS A 12 -6.98 6.98 5.11
C HIS A 12 -5.92 6.24 4.27
N GLY A 13 -6.12 4.94 4.01
CA GLY A 13 -5.26 4.15 3.14
C GLY A 13 -5.13 4.73 1.73
N LEU A 14 -6.22 5.27 1.17
CA LEU A 14 -6.24 5.86 -0.18
C LEU A 14 -5.74 7.33 -0.24
N SER A 15 -5.72 8.05 0.87
CA SER A 15 -5.46 9.50 0.91
C SER A 15 -3.97 9.90 0.83
N ASN A 16 -3.17 9.16 0.06
CA ASN A 16 -1.75 9.46 -0.12
C ASN A 16 -1.27 9.06 -1.52
N LYS A 17 -0.57 9.97 -2.19
CA LYS A 17 -0.07 9.78 -3.56
C LYS A 17 0.80 8.53 -3.72
N VAL A 18 1.73 8.27 -2.80
CA VAL A 18 2.63 7.11 -2.87
C VAL A 18 1.85 5.81 -2.71
N ARG A 19 0.91 5.77 -1.77
CA ARG A 19 0.02 4.60 -1.60
C ARG A 19 -0.82 4.33 -2.85
N LEU A 20 -1.37 5.37 -3.48
CA LEU A 20 -2.08 5.23 -4.76
C LEU A 20 -1.17 4.74 -5.88
N THR A 21 0.08 5.23 -5.96
CA THR A 21 1.07 4.72 -6.92
C THR A 21 1.34 3.23 -6.69
N ILE A 22 1.55 2.79 -5.45
CA ILE A 22 1.77 1.37 -5.12
C ILE A 22 0.55 0.53 -5.54
N LEU A 23 -0.67 0.98 -5.24
CA LEU A 23 -1.89 0.27 -5.61
C LEU A 23 -2.04 0.14 -7.14
N GLU A 24 -1.72 1.18 -7.90
CA GLU A 24 -1.78 1.11 -9.38
C GLU A 24 -0.72 0.15 -9.95
N LEU A 25 0.48 0.09 -9.35
CA LEU A 25 1.50 -0.90 -9.73
C LEU A 25 1.01 -2.34 -9.48
N LEU A 26 0.44 -2.59 -8.30
CA LEU A 26 -0.04 -3.91 -7.88
C LEU A 26 -1.31 -4.38 -8.60
N LYS A 27 -2.06 -3.45 -9.20
CA LYS A 27 -3.28 -3.76 -9.96
C LYS A 27 -2.99 -4.60 -11.21
N SER A 28 -1.78 -4.51 -11.77
CA SER A 28 -1.39 -5.27 -12.97
C SER A 28 -0.87 -6.67 -12.63
N SER A 29 -0.11 -6.80 -11.54
CA SER A 29 0.46 -8.07 -11.07
C SER A 29 0.91 -7.95 -9.62
N GLU A 30 1.08 -9.08 -8.93
CA GLU A 30 1.84 -9.08 -7.68
C GLU A 30 3.29 -8.65 -7.92
N MET A 31 3.90 -8.05 -6.91
CA MET A 31 5.27 -7.53 -6.97
C MET A 31 5.96 -7.67 -5.62
N THR A 32 7.26 -7.91 -5.65
CA THR A 32 8.14 -7.81 -4.49
C THR A 32 8.32 -6.34 -4.08
N VAL A 33 8.76 -6.13 -2.83
CA VAL A 33 9.06 -4.78 -2.32
C VAL A 33 10.12 -4.08 -3.18
N ASN A 34 11.13 -4.82 -3.65
CA ASN A 34 12.22 -4.26 -4.45
C ASN A 34 11.74 -3.79 -5.82
N GLU A 35 10.89 -4.56 -6.50
CA GLU A 35 10.31 -4.13 -7.78
C GLU A 35 9.44 -2.87 -7.61
N ILE A 36 8.70 -2.75 -6.51
CA ILE A 36 7.92 -1.55 -6.21
C ILE A 36 8.84 -0.35 -6.00
N VAL A 37 9.95 -0.52 -5.26
CA VAL A 37 10.97 0.53 -5.05
C VAL A 37 11.54 1.02 -6.38
N GLU A 38 11.92 0.10 -7.27
CA GLU A 38 12.48 0.42 -8.58
C GLU A 38 11.48 1.17 -9.47
N LYS A 39 10.22 0.71 -9.53
CA LYS A 39 9.18 1.34 -10.36
C LYS A 39 8.70 2.68 -9.79
N ALA A 40 8.53 2.78 -8.48
CA ALA A 40 8.04 3.99 -7.83
C ALA A 40 9.14 5.07 -7.69
N LYS A 41 10.43 4.70 -7.78
CA LYS A 41 11.58 5.59 -7.58
C LYS A 41 11.56 6.31 -6.23
N ILE A 42 11.14 5.58 -5.20
CA ILE A 42 11.02 6.04 -3.81
C ILE A 42 11.86 5.12 -2.93
N SER A 43 12.42 5.63 -1.82
CA SER A 43 13.25 4.83 -0.94
C SER A 43 12.52 3.60 -0.39
N GLN A 44 13.28 2.52 -0.18
CA GLN A 44 12.74 1.27 0.38
C GLN A 44 12.10 1.47 1.75
N SER A 45 12.67 2.30 2.62
CA SER A 45 12.08 2.59 3.94
C SER A 45 10.71 3.25 3.83
N SER A 46 10.55 4.20 2.90
CA SER A 46 9.27 4.84 2.63
C SER A 46 8.26 3.85 2.03
N ILE A 47 8.68 3.04 1.05
CA ILE A 47 7.80 2.00 0.46
C ILE A 47 7.32 1.02 1.54
N SER A 48 8.21 0.52 2.40
CA SER A 48 7.85 -0.40 3.48
C SER A 48 6.84 0.22 4.47
N GLN A 49 7.00 1.49 4.84
CA GLN A 49 6.04 2.20 5.68
C GLN A 49 4.67 2.33 5.00
N HIS A 50 4.65 2.65 3.71
CA HIS A 50 3.41 2.75 2.94
C HIS A 50 2.70 1.40 2.77
N LEU A 51 3.45 0.31 2.52
CA LEU A 51 2.92 -1.05 2.46
C LEU A 51 2.35 -1.50 3.81
N ALA A 52 3.02 -1.19 4.92
CA ALA A 52 2.51 -1.47 6.26
C ALA A 52 1.18 -0.74 6.53
N CYS A 53 1.09 0.54 6.13
CA CYS A 53 -0.15 1.32 6.22
C CYS A 53 -1.27 0.71 5.35
N LEU A 54 -0.99 0.39 4.08
CA LEU A 54 -1.94 -0.24 3.17
C LEU A 54 -2.43 -1.60 3.70
N LYS A 55 -1.53 -2.42 4.24
CA LYS A 55 -1.86 -3.71 4.86
C LYS A 55 -2.74 -3.53 6.09
N GLY A 56 -2.38 -2.59 6.96
CA GLY A 56 -3.21 -2.21 8.11
C GLY A 56 -4.61 -1.78 7.67
N CYS A 57 -4.70 -0.99 6.60
CA CYS A 57 -5.96 -0.54 5.99
C CYS A 57 -6.74 -1.64 5.26
N GLY A 58 -6.22 -2.88 5.17
CA GLY A 58 -6.85 -3.98 4.46
C GLY A 58 -6.85 -3.84 2.93
N LEU A 59 -6.01 -2.96 2.38
CA LEU A 59 -5.96 -2.66 0.94
C LEU A 59 -4.98 -3.56 0.17
N VAL A 60 -4.02 -4.17 0.86
CA VAL A 60 -3.05 -5.11 0.27
C VAL A 60 -2.82 -6.27 1.22
N THR A 61 -2.41 -7.39 0.64
CA THR A 61 -1.90 -8.56 1.36
C THR A 61 -0.43 -8.78 1.02
N SER A 62 0.27 -9.55 1.85
CA SER A 62 1.68 -9.90 1.65
C SER A 62 1.89 -11.36 2.02
N ARG A 63 2.70 -12.08 1.24
CA ARG A 63 3.24 -13.40 1.59
C ARG A 63 4.76 -13.34 1.67
N GLN A 64 5.34 -14.23 2.48
CA GLN A 64 6.77 -14.52 2.43
C GLN A 64 6.93 -15.82 1.64
N GLU A 65 7.83 -15.79 0.66
CA GLU A 65 8.32 -16.94 -0.08
C GLU A 65 9.83 -17.01 0.09
#